data_AF-A0A4R2GLQ7-F1
#
_entry.id   AF-A0A4R2GLQ7-F1
#
_cell.length_a   1.000
_cell.length_b   1.000
_cell.length_c   1.000
_cell.angle_alpha   90.00
_cell.angle_beta   90.00
_cell.angle_gamma   90.00
#
_symmetry.space_group_name_H-M   'P 1'
#
loop_
_entity.id
_entity.type
_entity.pdbx_description
1 polymer ?
#
loop_
_entity_poly.entity_id
_entity_poly.type
_entity_poly.pdbx_seq_one_letter_code
_entity_poly.pdbx_strand_id
1 'polypeptide(L)'
;MMNLAIAMSAPARRTVSSSLARLLAGGLLAAGFAGAASAHAVLTPPEASPGATWRGAVRISHGCEGTPTRLVRVTIPDGVVAVRPKAKYGWLIETTWAPYLKPVDIHGKKVMEGVKTITWKGAALPDHMFDDFEFMARIQPDVALQGGKLYFPVYQECEKGSFDWSQIPAVGQDAHDLKAPAPALVLAAGQGSGPGVIAGAGAAHAHIANTRQVVVSGGWARATPKGAKVAGAYVTIANGGSKDDVLLGGRFDVADRAEVHDMTMTDGVMRMRHLEQGLEVPAGGSVELRPGGLHLMLMGLKKPLLPGDAIKGVLTFRDAGDVAVTLPVEPAGSPGPGKAPAGAASPDGHGGQHHGDHGH
;
A
#
# COMPACT_ATOMS: atom_id res chain seq x y z
N MET A 1 25.94 -11.37 83.59
CA MET A 1 26.28 -12.66 84.24
C MET A 1 26.58 -13.66 83.11
N MET A 2 27.87 -13.88 82.84
CA MET A 2 28.59 -15.16 83.03
C MET A 2 28.14 -16.25 82.05
N ASN A 3 28.82 -16.47 80.92
CA ASN A 3 30.03 -17.29 80.68
C ASN A 3 29.81 -18.81 80.86
N LEU A 4 29.96 -19.59 79.77
CA LEU A 4 30.53 -20.96 79.60
C LEU A 4 30.00 -21.55 78.28
N ALA A 5 30.77 -21.67 77.19
CA ALA A 5 31.88 -22.59 76.91
C ALA A 5 31.50 -24.08 77.04
N ILE A 6 31.57 -24.83 75.93
CA ILE A 6 32.29 -26.12 75.78
C ILE A 6 32.40 -26.43 74.28
N ALA A 7 33.61 -26.81 73.88
CA ALA A 7 34.01 -27.21 72.55
C ALA A 7 34.13 -28.75 72.45
N MET A 8 34.38 -29.20 71.22
CA MET A 8 35.05 -30.45 70.80
C MET A 8 34.17 -31.68 70.50
N SER A 9 34.12 -32.07 69.22
CA SER A 9 34.69 -33.35 68.73
C SER A 9 34.48 -33.47 67.21
N ALA A 10 35.57 -33.60 66.45
CA ALA A 10 35.57 -34.15 65.07
C ALA A 10 35.45 -35.69 65.12
N PRO A 11 35.14 -36.41 64.01
CA PRO A 11 36.20 -36.71 63.05
C PRO A 11 35.79 -36.80 61.55
N ALA A 12 36.80 -36.55 60.73
CA ALA A 12 37.14 -37.02 59.37
C ALA A 12 36.14 -37.78 58.45
N ARG A 13 36.09 -37.25 57.21
CA ARG A 13 36.16 -37.91 55.89
C ARG A 13 35.10 -38.97 55.54
N ARG A 14 34.35 -38.70 54.45
CA ARG A 14 34.55 -39.34 53.14
C ARG A 14 33.68 -38.68 52.07
N THR A 15 34.35 -38.37 50.96
CA THR A 15 33.83 -37.89 49.68
C THR A 15 32.86 -38.89 49.05
N VAL A 16 31.68 -38.44 48.61
CA VAL A 16 31.00 -38.98 47.43
C VAL A 16 30.42 -37.82 46.63
N SER A 17 30.90 -37.72 45.40
CA SER A 17 30.43 -36.81 44.36
C SER A 17 29.04 -37.25 43.89
N SER A 18 28.07 -36.35 43.88
CA SER A 18 26.84 -36.53 43.10
C SER A 18 26.42 -35.19 42.52
N SER A 19 26.91 -34.93 41.30
CA SER A 19 26.30 -33.99 40.37
C SER A 19 24.84 -34.38 40.16
N LEU A 20 23.88 -33.48 40.39
CA LEU A 20 22.61 -33.51 39.66
C LEU A 20 21.86 -32.16 39.77
N ALA A 21 21.46 -31.67 38.59
CA ALA A 21 20.32 -30.78 38.32
C ALA A 21 20.32 -29.35 38.92
N ARG A 22 20.99 -28.42 38.24
CA ARG A 22 20.57 -27.01 38.25
C ARG A 22 19.28 -26.87 37.44
N LEU A 23 18.14 -26.73 38.12
CA LEU A 23 16.90 -26.21 37.53
C LEU A 23 17.11 -24.73 37.20
N LEU A 24 17.32 -24.42 35.93
CA LEU A 24 17.21 -23.06 35.40
C LEU A 24 15.73 -22.72 35.28
N ALA A 25 15.21 -21.94 36.22
CA ALA A 25 13.94 -21.26 36.07
C ALA A 25 14.12 -20.13 35.05
N GLY A 26 13.90 -20.44 33.76
CA GLY A 26 13.77 -19.45 32.70
C GLY A 26 12.44 -18.71 32.85
N GLY A 27 12.47 -17.56 33.52
CA GLY A 27 11.35 -16.62 33.53
C GLY A 27 11.15 -16.06 32.13
N LEU A 28 10.14 -16.56 31.42
CA LEU A 28 9.68 -16.01 30.15
C LEU A 28 9.01 -14.65 30.44
N LEU A 29 9.76 -13.55 30.26
CA LEU A 29 9.15 -12.22 30.17
C LEU A 29 8.34 -12.19 28.86
N ALA A 30 7.06 -12.53 28.96
CA ALA A 30 6.09 -12.19 27.93
C ALA A 30 5.93 -10.67 27.94
N ALA A 31 6.69 -9.98 27.08
CA ALA A 31 6.39 -8.60 26.71
C ALA A 31 5.06 -8.62 25.95
N GLY A 32 3.96 -8.52 26.69
CA GLY A 32 2.65 -8.30 26.12
C GLY A 32 2.67 -6.96 25.40
N PHE A 33 2.58 -7.00 24.07
CA PHE A 33 2.15 -5.83 23.31
C PHE A 33 0.68 -5.60 23.66
N ALA A 34 0.43 -4.81 24.71
CA ALA A 34 -0.87 -4.21 24.93
C ALA A 34 -1.06 -3.18 23.82
N GLY A 35 -1.66 -3.62 22.71
CA GLY A 35 -2.18 -2.69 21.71
C GLY A 35 -3.19 -1.79 22.42
N ALA A 36 -2.94 -0.47 22.41
CA ALA A 36 -3.94 0.49 22.84
C ALA A 36 -5.23 0.17 22.07
N ALA A 37 -6.32 -0.07 22.79
CA ALA A 37 -7.64 -0.21 22.20
C ALA A 37 -8.02 1.14 21.60
N SER A 38 -7.62 1.38 20.35
CA SER A 38 -7.89 2.63 19.64
C SER A 38 -9.32 2.60 19.13
N ALA A 39 -10.21 3.29 19.83
CA ALA A 39 -11.56 3.60 19.38
C ALA A 39 -11.59 4.81 18.40
N HIS A 40 -10.43 5.42 18.10
CA HIS A 40 -10.34 6.59 17.24
C HIS A 40 -10.05 6.21 15.79
N ALA A 41 -10.42 7.10 14.87
CA ALA A 41 -9.90 7.07 13.51
C ALA A 41 -8.36 7.18 13.53
N VAL A 42 -7.67 6.40 12.71
CA VAL A 42 -6.20 6.40 12.64
C VAL A 42 -5.70 6.44 11.21
N LEU A 43 -4.48 6.97 11.00
CA LEU A 43 -3.81 6.90 9.70
C LEU A 43 -2.97 5.63 9.60
N THR A 44 -3.03 5.00 8.43
CA THR A 44 -2.25 3.81 8.10
C THR A 44 -1.59 3.97 6.71
N PRO A 45 -0.24 3.97 6.61
CA PRO A 45 0.71 4.03 7.71
C PRO A 45 0.66 5.40 8.43
N PRO A 46 0.99 5.49 9.73
CA PRO A 46 0.95 6.75 10.50
C PRO A 46 2.16 7.66 10.23
N GLU A 47 2.99 7.32 9.24
CA GLU A 47 4.21 8.04 8.90
C GLU A 47 4.35 8.25 7.39
N ALA A 48 5.04 9.32 7.02
CA ALA A 48 5.40 9.67 5.65
C ALA A 48 6.77 10.34 5.58
N SER A 49 7.41 10.34 4.41
CA SER A 49 8.62 11.14 4.17
C SER A 49 8.24 12.50 3.56
N PRO A 50 8.83 13.62 4.04
CA PRO A 50 8.65 14.92 3.41
C PRO A 50 9.00 14.90 1.92
N GLY A 51 8.18 15.53 1.08
CA GLY A 51 8.39 15.57 -0.37
C GLY A 51 8.06 14.28 -1.12
N ALA A 52 7.65 13.21 -0.42
CA ALA A 52 7.29 11.95 -1.05
C ALA A 52 5.79 11.91 -1.40
N THR A 53 5.47 11.05 -2.37
CA THR A 53 4.10 10.58 -2.52
C THR A 53 3.80 9.58 -1.41
N TRP A 54 2.76 9.86 -0.64
CA TRP A 54 2.27 9.04 0.45
C TRP A 54 0.97 8.35 0.04
N ARG A 55 0.88 7.04 0.26
CA ARG A 55 -0.37 6.27 0.12
C ARG A 55 -0.86 5.96 1.52
N GLY A 56 -1.84 6.73 1.97
CA GLY A 56 -2.42 6.62 3.30
C GLY A 56 -3.84 6.13 3.26
N ALA A 57 -4.32 5.60 4.37
CA ALA A 57 -5.72 5.36 4.60
C ALA A 57 -6.12 5.92 5.97
N VAL A 58 -7.35 6.41 6.05
CA VAL A 58 -8.02 6.57 7.34
C VAL A 58 -8.69 5.24 7.66
N ARG A 59 -8.29 4.60 8.75
CA ARG A 59 -8.97 3.42 9.28
C ARG A 59 -10.07 3.84 10.23
N ILE A 60 -11.28 3.34 9.98
CA ILE A 60 -12.41 3.41 10.91
C ILE A 60 -12.63 2.01 11.48
N SER A 61 -12.61 1.88 12.80
CA SER A 61 -12.62 0.59 13.50
C SER A 61 -13.98 0.16 14.02
N HIS A 62 -14.93 1.08 14.13
CA HIS A 62 -16.29 0.82 14.58
C HIS A 62 -17.27 1.89 14.08
N GLY A 63 -18.55 1.65 14.27
CA GLY A 63 -19.64 2.58 13.99
C GLY A 63 -19.84 3.61 15.11
N CYS A 64 -20.94 4.36 15.04
CA CYS A 64 -21.28 5.38 16.03
C CYS A 64 -22.47 4.86 16.81
N GLU A 65 -22.39 4.93 18.14
CA GLU A 65 -23.42 4.41 19.03
C GLU A 65 -23.83 2.95 18.73
N GLY A 66 -22.86 2.12 18.29
CA GLY A 66 -23.10 0.72 17.93
C GLY A 66 -23.81 0.52 16.58
N THR A 67 -23.97 1.59 15.78
CA THR A 67 -24.66 1.53 14.50
C THR A 67 -23.72 1.70 13.30
N PRO A 68 -24.04 1.07 12.15
CA PRO A 68 -23.17 1.10 10.98
C PRO A 68 -22.80 2.51 10.49
N THR A 69 -21.54 2.67 10.06
CA THR A 69 -21.06 3.89 9.39
C THR A 69 -21.64 3.98 7.98
N ARG A 70 -22.04 5.19 7.57
CA ARG A 70 -22.65 5.53 6.27
C ARG A 70 -21.87 6.59 5.50
N LEU A 71 -21.07 7.40 6.22
CA LEU A 71 -20.25 8.44 5.64
C LEU A 71 -18.94 8.57 6.38
N VAL A 72 -17.85 8.68 5.64
CA VAL A 72 -16.54 9.08 6.15
C VAL A 72 -16.05 10.25 5.32
N ARG A 73 -15.74 11.37 5.96
CA ARG A 73 -15.17 12.56 5.35
C ARG A 73 -13.81 12.84 5.95
N VAL A 74 -12.82 13.02 5.08
CA VAL A 74 -11.46 13.39 5.46
C VAL A 74 -11.19 14.79 4.94
N THR A 75 -10.78 15.69 5.83
CA THR A 75 -10.31 17.03 5.50
C THR A 75 -8.81 16.97 5.22
N ILE A 76 -8.40 17.47 4.06
CA ILE A 76 -7.01 17.49 3.61
C ILE A 76 -6.33 18.75 4.18
N PRO A 77 -5.30 18.61 5.03
CA PRO A 77 -4.61 19.77 5.59
C PRO A 77 -3.73 20.45 4.54
N ASP A 78 -3.38 21.71 4.79
CA ASP A 78 -2.51 22.46 3.89
C ASP A 78 -1.11 21.82 3.81
N GLY A 79 -0.49 21.90 2.63
CA GLY A 79 0.76 21.21 2.32
C GLY A 79 0.59 19.74 1.93
N VAL A 80 -0.63 19.19 1.97
CA VAL A 80 -0.97 17.91 1.33
C VAL A 80 -1.62 18.18 -0.01
N VAL A 81 -1.00 17.67 -1.07
CA VAL A 81 -1.32 18.04 -2.46
C VAL A 81 -1.40 16.80 -3.35
N ALA A 82 -1.83 16.98 -4.60
CA ALA A 82 -1.96 15.89 -5.58
C ALA A 82 -2.82 14.71 -5.08
N VAL A 83 -3.81 15.03 -4.22
CA VAL A 83 -4.64 14.04 -3.53
C VAL A 83 -5.56 13.30 -4.51
N ARG A 84 -5.59 11.98 -4.40
CA ARG A 84 -6.40 11.08 -5.22
C ARG A 84 -6.96 9.94 -4.37
N PRO A 85 -8.27 9.93 -4.09
CA PRO A 85 -8.88 8.79 -3.41
C PRO A 85 -8.80 7.52 -4.25
N LYS A 86 -8.59 6.38 -3.61
CA LYS A 86 -8.69 5.07 -4.26
C LYS A 86 -10.16 4.72 -4.41
N ALA A 87 -10.54 4.25 -5.60
CA ALA A 87 -11.87 3.72 -5.85
C ALA A 87 -12.21 2.62 -4.82
N LYS A 88 -13.43 2.67 -4.27
CA LYS A 88 -13.87 1.78 -3.20
C LYS A 88 -15.26 1.25 -3.54
N TYR A 89 -15.37 -0.07 -3.69
CA TYR A 89 -16.64 -0.69 -4.10
C TYR A 89 -17.75 -0.42 -3.09
N GLY A 90 -18.95 -0.10 -3.58
CA GLY A 90 -20.12 0.23 -2.76
C GLY A 90 -20.12 1.64 -2.16
N TRP A 91 -19.00 2.36 -2.18
CA TRP A 91 -18.91 3.73 -1.67
C TRP A 91 -18.86 4.73 -2.83
N LEU A 92 -19.80 5.68 -2.86
CA LEU A 92 -19.71 6.87 -3.69
C LEU A 92 -18.60 7.77 -3.14
N ILE A 93 -17.68 8.20 -3.99
CA ILE A 93 -16.57 9.08 -3.61
C ILE A 93 -16.82 10.47 -4.19
N GLU A 94 -16.91 11.45 -3.32
CA GLU A 94 -17.05 12.87 -3.67
C GLU A 94 -15.81 13.63 -3.19
N THR A 95 -15.34 14.58 -3.99
CA THR A 95 -14.22 15.46 -3.62
C THR A 95 -14.59 16.91 -3.80
N THR A 96 -14.25 17.77 -2.84
CA THR A 96 -14.28 19.22 -3.05
C THR A 96 -12.90 19.74 -3.40
N TRP A 97 -12.85 20.76 -4.27
CA TRP A 97 -11.61 21.39 -4.73
C TRP A 97 -11.56 22.83 -4.22
N ALA A 98 -10.38 23.28 -3.83
CA ALA A 98 -10.15 24.69 -3.53
C ALA A 98 -8.68 25.08 -3.81
N PRO A 99 -8.39 26.38 -3.91
CA PRO A 99 -7.03 26.87 -4.08
C PRO A 99 -6.07 26.38 -2.99
N TYR A 100 -4.83 26.11 -3.37
CA TYR A 100 -3.71 25.97 -2.45
C TYR A 100 -3.24 27.35 -1.97
N LEU A 101 -2.62 27.41 -0.79
CA LEU A 101 -2.02 28.64 -0.27
C LEU A 101 -0.88 29.16 -1.17
N LYS A 102 -0.22 28.26 -1.89
CA LYS A 102 0.90 28.56 -2.77
C LYS A 102 0.85 27.63 -4.00
N PRO A 103 1.27 28.11 -5.19
CA PRO A 103 1.37 27.25 -6.37
C PRO A 103 2.27 26.05 -6.09
N VAL A 104 1.83 24.88 -6.51
CA VAL A 104 2.52 23.62 -6.28
C VAL A 104 3.02 23.09 -7.61
N ASP A 105 4.31 22.74 -7.65
CA ASP A 105 4.86 22.03 -8.80
C ASP A 105 4.47 20.54 -8.72
N ILE A 106 3.74 20.09 -9.74
CA ILE A 106 3.42 18.68 -9.95
C ILE A 106 3.92 18.31 -11.34
N HIS A 107 5.06 17.62 -11.41
CA HIS A 107 5.71 17.20 -12.66
C HIS A 107 6.00 18.36 -13.64
N GLY A 108 6.54 19.48 -13.12
CA GLY A 108 6.91 20.66 -13.91
C GLY A 108 5.73 21.57 -14.26
N LYS A 109 4.52 21.25 -13.80
CA LYS A 109 3.32 22.08 -13.96
C LYS A 109 2.97 22.75 -12.65
N LYS A 110 2.79 24.07 -12.68
CA LYS A 110 2.27 24.83 -11.55
C LYS A 110 0.76 24.59 -11.43
N VAL A 111 0.36 23.91 -10.38
CA VAL A 111 -1.04 23.65 -10.03
C VAL A 111 -1.42 24.55 -8.86
N MET A 112 -2.56 25.23 -8.98
CA MET A 112 -3.01 26.23 -7.99
C MET A 112 -4.15 25.76 -7.10
N GLU A 113 -4.76 24.62 -7.39
CA GLU A 113 -5.88 24.08 -6.63
C GLU A 113 -5.80 22.55 -6.54
N GLY A 114 -6.54 21.99 -5.60
CA GLY A 114 -6.69 20.55 -5.51
C GLY A 114 -7.72 20.15 -4.47
N VAL A 115 -7.79 18.84 -4.24
CA VAL A 115 -8.78 18.25 -3.34
C VAL A 115 -8.55 18.74 -1.90
N LYS A 116 -9.60 19.28 -1.28
CA LYS A 116 -9.64 19.71 0.13
C LYS A 116 -10.46 18.79 1.02
N THR A 117 -11.43 18.09 0.46
CA THR A 117 -12.15 17.05 1.19
C THR A 117 -12.34 15.84 0.31
N ILE A 118 -12.26 14.66 0.91
CA ILE A 118 -12.71 13.41 0.32
C ILE A 118 -13.86 12.91 1.17
N THR A 119 -14.99 12.59 0.56
CA THR A 119 -16.13 11.98 1.25
C THR A 119 -16.49 10.66 0.59
N TRP A 120 -16.49 9.58 1.36
CA TRP A 120 -17.06 8.30 0.98
C TRP A 120 -18.47 8.19 1.57
N LYS A 121 -19.48 7.91 0.74
CA LYS A 121 -20.89 7.78 1.14
C LYS A 121 -21.53 6.51 0.58
N GLY A 122 -22.52 5.96 1.29
CA GLY A 122 -23.49 5.03 0.72
C GLY A 122 -23.38 3.61 1.26
N ALA A 123 -22.26 2.93 1.03
CA ALA A 123 -22.06 1.60 1.60
C ALA A 123 -22.06 1.63 3.14
N ALA A 124 -22.44 0.49 3.69
CA ALA A 124 -22.49 0.28 5.12
C ALA A 124 -21.19 -0.37 5.61
N LEU A 125 -20.50 0.27 6.55
CA LEU A 125 -19.52 -0.43 7.38
C LEU A 125 -20.21 -0.84 8.69
N PRO A 126 -20.51 -2.14 8.90
CA PRO A 126 -21.08 -2.61 10.16
C PRO A 126 -20.20 -2.26 11.36
N ASP A 127 -20.81 -2.01 12.51
CA ASP A 127 -20.12 -1.53 13.72
C ASP A 127 -18.99 -2.45 14.20
N HIS A 128 -19.15 -3.77 14.01
CA HIS A 128 -18.16 -4.77 14.43
C HIS A 128 -17.05 -5.01 13.40
N MET A 129 -17.01 -4.24 12.32
CA MET A 129 -16.02 -4.34 11.25
C MET A 129 -15.23 -3.04 11.16
N PHE A 130 -13.95 -3.18 10.78
CA PHE A 130 -13.13 -2.04 10.41
C PHE A 130 -13.01 -1.94 8.89
N ASP A 131 -12.68 -0.75 8.40
CA ASP A 131 -12.35 -0.54 6.99
C ASP A 131 -11.35 0.60 6.81
N ASP A 132 -10.61 0.56 5.70
CA ASP A 132 -9.62 1.53 5.30
C ASP A 132 -10.16 2.39 4.13
N PHE A 133 -10.14 3.70 4.35
CA PHE A 133 -10.52 4.73 3.37
C PHE A 133 -9.24 5.32 2.76
N GLU A 134 -8.75 4.64 1.72
CA GLU A 134 -7.43 4.86 1.14
C GLU A 134 -7.41 6.03 0.13
N PHE A 135 -6.36 6.83 0.18
CA PHE A 135 -6.05 7.87 -0.78
C PHE A 135 -4.53 8.03 -0.94
N MET A 136 -4.13 8.44 -2.14
CA MET A 136 -2.77 8.89 -2.42
C MET A 136 -2.71 10.40 -2.25
N ALA A 137 -1.59 10.90 -1.75
CA ALA A 137 -1.27 12.32 -1.69
C ALA A 137 0.23 12.54 -1.85
N ARG A 138 0.66 13.78 -2.02
CA ARG A 138 2.05 14.22 -1.89
C ARG A 138 2.14 15.13 -0.68
N ILE A 139 3.10 14.85 0.20
CA ILE A 139 3.38 15.71 1.35
C ILE A 139 4.44 16.71 0.92
N GLN A 140 4.15 18.00 1.00
CA GLN A 140 5.12 19.02 0.62
C GLN A 140 6.32 19.03 1.59
N PRO A 141 7.56 19.25 1.11
CA PRO A 141 8.75 19.28 1.96
C PRO A 141 8.69 20.37 3.05
N ASP A 142 8.02 21.47 2.74
CA ASP A 142 7.87 22.67 3.57
C ASP A 142 6.49 22.75 4.24
N VAL A 143 5.82 21.60 4.42
CA VAL A 143 4.53 21.53 5.12
C VAL A 143 4.67 21.99 6.57
N ALA A 144 3.74 22.84 7.01
CA ALA A 144 3.70 23.28 8.40
C ALA A 144 3.21 22.13 9.31
N LEU A 145 3.94 21.90 10.40
CA LEU A 145 3.62 20.86 11.38
C LEU A 145 3.19 21.50 12.70
N GLN A 146 2.14 20.96 13.32
CA GLN A 146 1.71 21.36 14.66
C GLN A 146 2.21 20.33 15.66
N GLY A 147 3.08 20.75 16.59
CA GLY A 147 3.72 19.79 17.52
C GLY A 147 4.49 18.66 16.81
N GLY A 148 5.06 18.94 15.64
CA GLY A 148 5.84 17.98 14.85
C GLY A 148 5.01 16.96 14.04
N LYS A 149 3.68 17.12 13.96
CA LYS A 149 2.79 16.23 13.22
C LYS A 149 1.87 17.01 12.28
N LEU A 150 1.33 16.32 11.29
CA LEU A 150 0.32 16.82 10.36
C LEU A 150 -1.00 16.11 10.64
N TYR A 151 -2.08 16.85 10.86
CA TYR A 151 -3.35 16.28 11.32
C TYR A 151 -4.39 16.26 10.20
N PHE A 152 -5.14 15.17 10.11
CA PHE A 152 -6.22 14.97 9.14
C PHE A 152 -7.54 14.89 9.89
N PRO A 153 -8.32 15.99 9.98
CA PRO A 153 -9.65 15.93 10.58
C PRO A 153 -10.55 14.94 9.86
N VAL A 154 -11.24 14.09 10.61
CA VAL A 154 -12.15 13.07 10.07
C VAL A 154 -13.52 13.21 10.69
N TYR A 155 -14.55 13.32 9.85
CA TYR A 155 -15.93 13.24 10.26
C TYR A 155 -16.53 11.91 9.83
N GLN A 156 -17.17 11.22 10.78
CA GLN A 156 -17.83 9.95 10.58
C GLN A 156 -19.31 10.10 10.90
N GLU A 157 -20.17 9.72 9.96
CA GLU A 157 -21.62 9.65 10.17
C GLU A 157 -22.07 8.19 10.14
N CYS A 158 -22.95 7.83 11.06
CA CYS A 158 -23.52 6.51 11.17
C CYS A 158 -25.05 6.59 11.08
N GLU A 159 -25.71 5.44 11.04
CA GLU A 159 -27.19 5.43 11.05
C GLU A 159 -27.76 6.14 12.29
N LYS A 160 -27.06 6.06 13.42
CA LYS A 160 -27.34 6.84 14.63
C LYS A 160 -26.06 7.51 15.11
N GLY A 161 -26.14 8.82 15.32
CA GLY A 161 -25.03 9.61 15.83
C GLY A 161 -23.89 9.83 14.82
N SER A 162 -22.86 10.49 15.31
CA SER A 162 -21.66 10.82 14.54
C SER A 162 -20.46 11.01 15.46
N PHE A 163 -19.26 10.88 14.88
CA PHE A 163 -18.02 11.27 15.53
C PHE A 163 -17.31 12.33 14.69
N ASP A 164 -16.81 13.37 15.37
CA ASP A 164 -15.98 14.40 14.77
C ASP A 164 -14.56 14.33 15.34
N TRP A 165 -13.72 13.54 14.68
CA TRP A 165 -12.30 13.36 14.97
C TRP A 165 -11.51 14.56 14.42
N SER A 166 -11.80 15.77 14.92
CA SER A 166 -11.22 17.02 14.42
C SER A 166 -10.36 17.77 15.43
N GLN A 167 -10.29 17.31 16.68
CA GLN A 167 -9.55 18.03 17.72
C GLN A 167 -8.04 17.90 17.47
N ILE A 168 -7.37 19.03 17.32
CA ILE A 168 -5.91 19.09 17.17
C ILE A 168 -5.32 19.55 18.52
N PRO A 169 -4.36 18.81 19.10
CA PRO A 169 -3.77 19.18 20.37
C PRO A 169 -3.00 20.50 20.25
N ALA A 170 -3.07 21.33 21.28
CA ALA A 170 -2.19 22.49 21.41
C ALA A 170 -0.73 22.03 21.50
N VAL A 171 0.21 22.94 21.24
CA VAL A 171 1.65 22.63 21.33
C VAL A 171 1.98 22.18 22.76
N GLY A 172 2.46 20.94 22.91
CA GLY A 172 2.81 20.34 24.20
C GLY A 172 1.67 19.60 24.91
N GLN A 173 0.45 19.58 24.36
CA GLN A 173 -0.68 18.80 24.87
C GLN A 173 -0.63 17.36 24.33
N ASP A 174 -0.99 16.37 25.16
CA ASP A 174 -1.13 14.99 24.70
C ASP A 174 -2.45 14.80 23.93
N ALA A 175 -2.38 14.09 22.80
CA ALA A 175 -3.57 13.84 21.98
C ALA A 175 -4.59 12.91 22.66
N HIS A 176 -4.17 12.08 23.62
CA HIS A 176 -5.06 11.20 24.39
C HIS A 176 -5.88 11.96 25.43
N ASP A 177 -5.51 13.20 25.75
CA ASP A 177 -6.32 14.09 26.61
C ASP A 177 -7.52 14.67 25.86
N LEU A 178 -7.55 14.52 24.52
CA LEU A 178 -8.65 14.97 23.68
C LEU A 178 -9.72 13.88 23.58
N LYS A 179 -10.98 14.31 23.55
CA LYS A 179 -12.14 13.40 23.43
C LYS A 179 -12.24 12.77 22.05
N ALA A 180 -11.87 13.51 21.02
CA ALA A 180 -11.95 13.10 19.62
C ALA A 180 -10.76 13.67 18.83
N PRO A 181 -9.53 13.19 19.08
CA PRO A 181 -8.34 13.69 18.41
C PRO A 181 -8.37 13.37 16.91
N ALA A 182 -7.92 14.32 16.09
CA ALA A 182 -7.70 14.09 14.69
C ALA A 182 -6.54 13.11 14.47
N PRO A 183 -6.66 12.15 13.52
CA PRO A 183 -5.56 11.31 13.10
C PRO A 183 -4.31 12.12 12.70
N ALA A 184 -3.15 11.70 13.19
CA ALA A 184 -1.89 12.41 12.99
C ALA A 184 -0.91 11.62 12.13
N LEU A 185 -0.26 12.31 11.20
CA LEU A 185 0.82 11.82 10.34
C LEU A 185 2.16 12.35 10.87
N VAL A 186 3.08 11.45 11.17
CA VAL A 186 4.45 11.78 11.54
C VAL A 186 5.29 11.87 10.28
N LEU A 187 6.12 12.91 10.15
CA LEU A 187 7.10 12.96 9.08
C LEU A 187 8.43 12.40 9.55
N ALA A 188 8.84 11.27 8.98
CA ALA A 188 10.15 10.70 9.25
C ALA A 188 11.23 11.67 8.74
N ALA A 189 12.12 12.11 9.63
CA ALA A 189 13.20 13.03 9.28
C ALA A 189 14.06 12.44 8.15
N GLY A 190 13.95 13.00 6.95
CA GLY A 190 14.83 12.64 5.83
C GLY A 190 16.25 13.06 6.15
N GLN A 191 17.20 12.14 6.09
CA GLN A 191 18.61 12.47 6.10
C GLN A 191 18.90 13.36 4.88
N GLY A 192 19.14 14.65 5.14
CA GLY A 192 19.57 15.60 4.14
C GLY A 192 20.93 15.17 3.58
N SER A 193 20.99 14.98 2.29
CA SER A 193 22.24 14.84 1.55
C SER A 193 22.99 16.17 1.52
N GLY A 194 23.87 16.37 2.50
CA GLY A 194 24.95 17.36 2.47
C GLY A 194 26.27 16.70 2.06
N PRO A 195 27.18 17.38 1.33
CA PRO A 195 28.48 16.83 0.96
C PRO A 195 29.50 17.04 2.08
N GLY A 196 30.14 15.96 2.56
CA GLY A 196 31.30 16.13 3.44
C GLY A 196 31.78 14.90 4.21
N VAL A 197 32.95 14.43 3.79
CA VAL A 197 34.04 13.76 4.53
C VAL A 197 33.86 12.35 5.12
N ILE A 198 34.63 11.46 4.49
CA ILE A 198 35.12 10.16 4.96
C ILE A 198 35.92 10.27 6.28
N ALA A 199 35.55 9.50 7.29
CA ALA A 199 36.46 8.97 8.31
C ALA A 199 35.86 7.68 8.90
N GLY A 200 36.47 6.54 8.60
CA GLY A 200 35.99 5.22 9.00
C GLY A 200 36.39 4.85 10.43
N ALA A 201 35.61 3.95 11.04
CA ALA A 201 36.07 2.65 11.58
C ALA A 201 34.97 2.00 12.43
N GLY A 202 34.62 0.76 12.08
CA GLY A 202 34.27 -0.32 13.00
C GLY A 202 32.95 -0.25 13.78
N ALA A 203 31.94 -0.98 13.30
CA ALA A 203 31.35 -2.11 14.03
C ALA A 203 30.25 -2.73 13.16
N ALA A 204 30.49 -3.97 12.73
CA ALA A 204 29.51 -4.79 12.04
C ALA A 204 28.27 -4.99 12.92
N HIS A 205 27.17 -4.37 12.51
CA HIS A 205 25.84 -4.95 12.70
C HIS A 205 25.37 -5.30 11.30
N ALA A 206 25.28 -6.61 11.04
CA ALA A 206 24.63 -7.12 9.85
C ALA A 206 23.16 -6.71 9.89
N HIS A 207 22.88 -5.52 9.34
CA HIS A 207 21.55 -5.25 8.81
C HIS A 207 21.39 -6.17 7.61
N ILE A 208 20.50 -7.15 7.75
CA ILE A 208 19.86 -7.75 6.58
C ILE A 208 19.12 -6.59 5.91
N ALA A 209 19.81 -5.95 4.97
CA ALA A 209 19.25 -4.95 4.08
C ALA A 209 18.29 -5.68 3.15
N ASN A 210 17.05 -5.87 3.60
CA ASN A 210 15.95 -6.13 2.69
C ASN A 210 15.49 -4.80 2.08
N THR A 211 16.42 -4.05 1.50
CA THR A 211 16.13 -2.92 0.63
C THR A 211 15.83 -3.48 -0.74
N ARG A 212 14.64 -4.08 -0.92
CA ARG A 212 14.11 -4.27 -2.27
C ARG A 212 13.78 -2.88 -2.82
N GLN A 213 14.75 -2.28 -3.49
CA GLN A 213 14.65 -0.97 -4.14
C GLN A 213 13.62 -0.98 -5.27
N VAL A 214 13.28 -2.17 -5.78
CA VAL A 214 12.27 -2.37 -6.81
C VAL A 214 10.93 -2.77 -6.19
N VAL A 215 9.89 -1.99 -6.51
CA VAL A 215 8.51 -2.22 -6.09
C VAL A 215 7.64 -2.51 -7.31
N VAL A 216 6.88 -3.60 -7.25
CA VAL A 216 5.93 -4.01 -8.29
C VAL A 216 4.51 -3.78 -7.77
N SER A 217 3.66 -3.10 -8.53
CA SER A 217 2.30 -2.72 -8.12
C SER A 217 1.32 -2.73 -9.29
N GLY A 218 0.02 -2.61 -9.00
CA GLY A 218 -1.02 -2.55 -10.04
C GLY A 218 -1.11 -3.81 -10.91
N GLY A 219 -0.62 -4.93 -10.38
CA GLY A 219 -0.46 -6.16 -11.12
C GLY A 219 -1.78 -6.87 -11.41
N TRP A 220 -1.94 -7.42 -12.60
CA TRP A 220 -3.06 -8.30 -12.96
C TRP A 220 -2.72 -9.16 -14.20
N ALA A 221 -3.48 -10.24 -14.42
CA ALA A 221 -3.37 -11.11 -15.58
C ALA A 221 -4.69 -11.22 -16.34
N ARG A 222 -4.62 -11.42 -17.65
CA ARG A 222 -5.81 -11.58 -18.49
C ARG A 222 -6.33 -13.01 -18.44
N ALA A 223 -7.62 -13.17 -18.23
CA ALA A 223 -8.30 -14.46 -18.33
C ALA A 223 -8.11 -15.08 -19.72
N THR A 224 -8.05 -16.41 -19.76
CA THR A 224 -7.76 -17.16 -20.99
C THR A 224 -8.86 -18.17 -21.31
N PRO A 225 -9.19 -18.40 -22.60
CA PRO A 225 -10.06 -19.50 -22.98
C PRO A 225 -9.43 -20.86 -22.65
N LYS A 226 -10.26 -21.91 -22.57
CA LYS A 226 -9.81 -23.28 -22.34
C LYS A 226 -8.82 -23.70 -23.44
N GLY A 227 -7.67 -24.26 -23.04
CA GLY A 227 -6.63 -24.74 -23.96
C GLY A 227 -5.59 -23.70 -24.37
N ALA A 228 -5.73 -22.44 -23.96
CA ALA A 228 -4.71 -21.41 -24.18
C ALA A 228 -3.35 -21.82 -23.59
N LYS A 229 -2.28 -21.58 -24.35
CA LYS A 229 -0.90 -21.87 -23.93
C LYS A 229 -0.14 -20.65 -23.43
N VAL A 230 -0.72 -19.46 -23.61
CA VAL A 230 -0.10 -18.18 -23.22
C VAL A 230 -1.12 -17.24 -22.59
N ALA A 231 -0.67 -16.36 -21.69
CA ALA A 231 -1.48 -15.27 -21.11
C ALA A 231 -0.67 -13.98 -21.00
N GLY A 232 -1.33 -12.84 -21.18
CA GLY A 232 -0.74 -11.54 -20.88
C GLY A 232 -0.94 -11.17 -19.41
N ALA A 233 0.12 -10.66 -18.78
CA ALA A 233 0.11 -10.06 -17.46
C ALA A 233 0.74 -8.67 -17.49
N TYR A 234 0.30 -7.82 -16.57
CA TYR A 234 0.53 -6.38 -16.59
C TYR A 234 0.84 -5.92 -15.18
N VAL A 235 1.81 -5.02 -15.02
CA VAL A 235 2.30 -4.51 -13.75
C VAL A 235 2.90 -3.12 -13.95
N THR A 236 3.00 -2.33 -12.87
CA THR A 236 3.87 -1.15 -12.83
C THR A 236 5.06 -1.45 -11.93
N ILE A 237 6.26 -1.17 -12.43
CA ILE A 237 7.51 -1.41 -11.72
C ILE A 237 8.15 -0.06 -11.43
N ALA A 238 8.49 0.21 -10.17
CA ALA A 238 9.21 1.39 -9.74
C ALA A 238 10.55 0.99 -9.16
N ASN A 239 11.63 1.64 -9.60
CA ASN A 239 12.98 1.46 -9.07
C ASN A 239 13.34 2.68 -8.23
N GLY A 240 13.30 2.54 -6.90
CA GLY A 240 13.71 3.56 -5.94
C GLY A 240 15.23 3.57 -5.66
N GLY A 241 15.99 2.76 -6.37
CA GLY A 241 17.45 2.71 -6.29
C GLY A 241 18.11 3.87 -7.03
N SER A 242 19.41 4.05 -6.75
CA SER A 242 20.26 5.06 -7.41
C SER A 242 20.96 4.54 -8.67
N LYS A 243 20.62 3.33 -9.13
CA LYS A 243 21.14 2.69 -10.35
C LYS A 243 20.00 2.06 -11.12
N ASP A 244 20.12 2.03 -12.44
CA ASP A 244 19.18 1.33 -13.30
C ASP A 244 19.19 -0.17 -12.99
N ASP A 245 18.02 -0.80 -13.06
CA ASP A 245 17.85 -2.24 -12.93
C ASP A 245 17.22 -2.80 -14.20
N VAL A 246 17.23 -4.10 -14.38
CA VAL A 246 16.66 -4.77 -15.54
C VAL A 246 15.76 -5.90 -15.09
N LEU A 247 14.48 -5.84 -15.46
CA LEU A 247 13.56 -6.97 -15.35
C LEU A 247 13.93 -8.01 -16.41
N LEU A 248 14.47 -9.15 -15.98
CA LEU A 248 14.86 -10.25 -16.87
C LEU A 248 13.66 -11.13 -17.26
N GLY A 249 12.59 -11.10 -16.46
CA GLY A 249 11.39 -11.93 -16.67
C GLY A 249 10.86 -12.43 -15.34
N GLY A 250 10.32 -13.65 -15.32
CA GLY A 250 9.84 -14.26 -14.08
C GLY A 250 9.32 -15.68 -14.23
N ARG A 251 8.69 -16.17 -13.17
CA ARG A 251 8.02 -17.48 -13.13
C ARG A 251 6.71 -17.34 -12.36
N PHE A 252 5.70 -18.11 -12.77
CA PHE A 252 4.40 -18.17 -12.09
C PHE A 252 4.01 -19.63 -11.93
N ASP A 253 3.31 -19.97 -10.84
CA ASP A 253 2.95 -21.38 -10.55
C ASP A 253 2.16 -22.02 -11.71
N VAL A 254 1.40 -21.20 -12.44
CA VAL A 254 0.49 -21.56 -13.53
C VAL A 254 1.16 -21.64 -14.91
N ALA A 255 2.42 -21.24 -15.05
CA ALA A 255 3.15 -21.15 -16.31
C ALA A 255 4.56 -21.76 -16.18
N ASP A 256 5.22 -22.02 -17.30
CA ASP A 256 6.60 -22.52 -17.29
C ASP A 256 7.60 -21.38 -17.11
N ARG A 257 7.31 -20.21 -17.70
CA ARG A 257 8.10 -18.98 -17.57
C ARG A 257 7.29 -17.74 -17.92
N ALA A 258 7.75 -16.58 -17.47
CA ALA A 258 7.25 -15.27 -17.88
C ALA A 258 8.36 -14.50 -18.60
N GLU A 259 8.05 -14.06 -19.81
CA GLU A 259 8.94 -13.31 -20.68
C GLU A 259 8.46 -11.86 -20.78
N VAL A 260 9.37 -10.90 -20.92
CA VAL A 260 8.99 -9.51 -21.21
C VAL A 260 8.86 -9.32 -22.72
N HIS A 261 7.72 -8.80 -23.16
CA HIS A 261 7.40 -8.60 -24.57
C HIS A 261 6.98 -7.16 -24.82
N ASP A 262 7.35 -6.64 -25.98
CA ASP A 262 6.93 -5.36 -26.53
C ASP A 262 5.94 -5.56 -27.67
N MET A 263 5.03 -4.60 -27.86
CA MET A 263 4.08 -4.56 -28.97
C MET A 263 4.41 -3.37 -29.86
N THR A 264 4.99 -3.64 -31.03
CA THR A 264 5.32 -2.60 -32.01
C THR A 264 4.48 -2.77 -33.27
N MET A 265 3.96 -1.67 -33.80
CA MET A 265 3.40 -1.64 -35.15
C MET A 265 4.54 -1.62 -36.16
N THR A 266 4.60 -2.64 -37.01
CA THR A 266 5.51 -2.68 -38.15
C THR A 266 4.69 -2.99 -39.39
N ASP A 267 4.71 -2.08 -40.36
CA ASP A 267 3.97 -2.21 -41.64
C ASP A 267 2.46 -2.47 -41.47
N GLY A 268 1.84 -1.80 -40.50
CA GLY A 268 0.40 -1.95 -40.22
C GLY A 268 0.01 -3.25 -39.49
N VAL A 269 0.99 -4.09 -39.12
CA VAL A 269 0.79 -5.31 -38.36
C VAL A 269 1.33 -5.14 -36.94
N MET A 270 0.50 -5.46 -35.94
CA MET A 270 0.94 -5.56 -34.55
C MET A 270 1.89 -6.75 -34.41
N ARG A 271 3.17 -6.49 -34.14
CA ARG A 271 4.17 -7.52 -33.86
C ARG A 271 4.48 -7.54 -32.38
N MET A 272 4.36 -8.72 -31.78
CA MET A 272 4.89 -8.98 -30.43
C MET A 272 6.35 -9.40 -30.55
N ARG A 273 7.23 -8.78 -29.76
CA ARG A 273 8.66 -9.08 -29.74
C ARG A 273 9.12 -9.32 -28.31
N HIS A 274 9.74 -10.47 -28.08
CA HIS A 274 10.42 -10.75 -26.82
C HIS A 274 11.66 -9.87 -26.66
N LEU A 275 11.83 -9.27 -25.48
CA LEU A 275 13.03 -8.54 -25.10
C LEU A 275 14.00 -9.49 -24.39
N GLU A 276 14.90 -10.14 -25.15
CA GLU A 276 15.84 -11.14 -24.61
C GLU A 276 16.79 -10.58 -23.54
N GLN A 277 17.15 -9.30 -23.64
CA GLN A 277 18.00 -8.62 -22.66
C GLN A 277 17.23 -8.15 -21.42
N GLY A 278 15.92 -8.40 -21.36
CA GLY A 278 15.03 -7.86 -20.33
C GLY A 278 14.58 -6.43 -20.61
N LEU A 279 13.92 -5.84 -19.62
CA LEU A 279 13.37 -4.49 -19.65
C LEU A 279 14.06 -3.61 -18.62
N GLU A 280 14.73 -2.56 -19.08
CA GLU A 280 15.39 -1.58 -18.23
C GLU A 280 14.37 -0.77 -17.41
N VAL A 281 14.66 -0.60 -16.13
CA VAL A 281 13.88 0.19 -15.16
C VAL A 281 14.82 1.25 -14.58
N PRO A 282 14.73 2.51 -15.05
CA PRO A 282 15.66 3.56 -14.68
C PRO A 282 15.69 3.83 -13.17
N ALA A 283 16.85 4.24 -12.65
CA ALA A 283 17.03 4.72 -11.28
C ALA A 283 16.05 5.84 -10.95
N GLY A 284 15.36 5.74 -9.82
CA GLY A 284 14.30 6.69 -9.41
C GLY A 284 13.07 6.72 -10.35
N GLY A 285 13.02 5.85 -11.36
CA GLY A 285 12.02 5.82 -12.41
C GLY A 285 10.97 4.73 -12.24
N SER A 286 10.04 4.68 -13.20
CA SER A 286 9.02 3.65 -13.26
C SER A 286 8.68 3.26 -14.69
N VAL A 287 8.37 1.98 -14.91
CA VAL A 287 7.92 1.43 -16.19
C VAL A 287 6.56 0.76 -16.01
N GLU A 288 5.62 1.06 -16.91
CA GLU A 288 4.28 0.49 -16.92
C GLU A 288 4.16 -0.57 -18.03
N LEU A 289 3.83 -1.80 -17.62
CA LEU A 289 3.43 -2.88 -18.52
C LEU A 289 1.90 -2.89 -18.59
N ARG A 290 1.33 -2.72 -19.78
CA ARG A 290 -0.11 -2.52 -20.00
C ARG A 290 -0.59 -3.12 -21.32
N PRO A 291 -1.90 -3.37 -21.49
CA PRO A 291 -2.45 -3.83 -22.76
C PRO A 291 -2.07 -2.90 -23.92
N GLY A 292 -1.62 -3.48 -25.03
CA GLY A 292 -1.22 -2.73 -26.22
C GLY A 292 0.20 -2.14 -26.20
N GLY A 293 0.99 -2.42 -25.16
CA GLY A 293 2.41 -2.03 -25.08
C GLY A 293 3.26 -3.14 -24.46
N LEU A 294 4.21 -2.75 -23.62
CA LEU A 294 5.02 -3.69 -22.84
C LEU A 294 4.13 -4.59 -21.97
N HIS A 295 4.42 -5.87 -21.91
CA HIS A 295 3.68 -6.83 -21.08
C HIS A 295 4.51 -8.05 -20.71
N LEU A 296 4.08 -8.77 -19.67
CA LEU A 296 4.59 -10.08 -19.33
C LEU A 296 3.79 -11.12 -20.13
N MET A 297 4.48 -11.87 -20.98
CA MET A 297 3.91 -13.02 -21.68
C MET A 297 4.20 -14.28 -20.85
N LEU A 298 3.16 -14.84 -20.22
CA LEU A 298 3.21 -16.10 -19.50
C LEU A 298 3.18 -17.23 -20.52
N MET A 299 4.24 -18.03 -20.60
CA MET A 299 4.42 -19.09 -21.59
C MET A 299 4.21 -20.46 -20.95
N GLY A 300 3.58 -21.38 -21.67
CA GLY A 300 3.36 -22.75 -21.20
C GLY A 300 2.34 -22.83 -20.07
N LEU A 301 1.17 -22.20 -20.26
CA LEU A 301 0.10 -22.29 -19.27
C LEU A 301 -0.32 -23.76 -19.03
N LYS A 302 -0.31 -24.14 -17.75
CA LYS A 302 -0.67 -25.49 -17.28
C LYS A 302 -2.19 -25.65 -17.13
N LYS A 303 -2.89 -24.54 -16.89
CA LYS A 303 -4.34 -24.46 -16.75
C LYS A 303 -4.87 -23.10 -17.25
N PRO A 304 -6.15 -23.00 -17.60
CA PRO A 304 -6.76 -21.71 -17.94
C PRO A 304 -6.73 -20.76 -16.74
N LEU A 305 -6.60 -19.46 -17.01
CA LEU A 305 -6.79 -18.41 -16.01
C LEU A 305 -8.26 -17.97 -16.01
N LEU A 306 -8.95 -18.12 -14.89
CA LEU A 306 -10.36 -17.76 -14.76
C LEU A 306 -10.52 -16.39 -14.08
N PRO A 307 -11.47 -15.55 -14.52
CA PRO A 307 -11.74 -14.28 -13.84
C PRO A 307 -12.02 -14.47 -12.34
N GLY A 308 -11.44 -13.61 -11.51
CA GLY A 308 -11.56 -13.68 -10.05
C GLY A 308 -10.52 -14.58 -9.35
N ASP A 309 -9.76 -15.38 -10.10
CA ASP A 309 -8.60 -16.09 -9.55
C ASP A 309 -7.45 -15.11 -9.21
N ALA A 310 -6.49 -15.58 -8.42
CA ALA A 310 -5.20 -14.90 -8.24
C ALA A 310 -4.05 -15.87 -8.52
N ILE A 311 -3.08 -15.43 -9.32
CA ILE A 311 -1.87 -16.19 -9.65
C ILE A 311 -0.66 -15.64 -8.90
N LYS A 312 0.13 -16.52 -8.32
CA LYS A 312 1.37 -16.17 -7.62
C LYS A 312 2.57 -16.42 -8.52
N GLY A 313 3.57 -15.56 -8.39
CA GLY A 313 4.81 -15.67 -9.13
C GLY A 313 5.92 -14.82 -8.54
N VAL A 314 7.05 -14.87 -9.22
CA VAL A 314 8.27 -14.13 -8.90
C VAL A 314 8.77 -13.46 -10.17
N LEU A 315 9.03 -12.17 -10.09
CA LEU A 315 9.73 -11.42 -11.13
C LEU A 315 11.20 -11.31 -10.75
N THR A 316 12.09 -11.59 -11.69
CA THR A 316 13.53 -11.60 -11.46
C THR A 316 14.15 -10.36 -12.07
N PHE A 317 14.79 -9.56 -11.23
CA PHE A 317 15.57 -8.39 -11.59
C PHE A 317 17.06 -8.71 -11.54
N ARG A 318 17.84 -8.06 -12.39
CA ARG A 318 19.30 -8.28 -12.45
C ARG A 318 19.98 -7.87 -11.15
N ASP A 319 19.62 -6.71 -10.62
CA ASP A 319 20.30 -6.11 -9.46
C ASP A 319 19.48 -6.25 -8.17
N ALA A 320 18.16 -6.02 -8.21
CA ALA A 320 17.26 -6.20 -7.05
C ALA A 320 16.91 -7.66 -6.74
N GLY A 321 17.22 -8.59 -7.66
CA GLY A 321 16.91 -10.01 -7.51
C GLY A 321 15.41 -10.33 -7.59
N ASP A 322 14.98 -11.34 -6.84
CA ASP A 322 13.63 -11.89 -6.94
C ASP A 322 12.58 -11.10 -6.12
N VAL A 323 11.53 -10.67 -6.81
CA VAL A 323 10.38 -9.95 -6.25
C VAL A 323 9.11 -10.79 -6.41
N ALA A 324 8.54 -11.23 -5.29
CA ALA A 324 7.29 -11.98 -5.28
C ALA A 324 6.09 -11.08 -5.62
N VAL A 325 5.19 -11.59 -6.46
CA VAL A 325 3.97 -10.89 -6.90
C VAL A 325 2.76 -11.81 -6.83
N THR A 326 1.60 -11.24 -6.56
CA THR A 326 0.30 -11.91 -6.68
C THR A 326 -0.57 -11.07 -7.61
N LEU A 327 -1.05 -11.67 -8.70
CA LEU A 327 -1.79 -10.99 -9.76
C LEU A 327 -3.24 -11.52 -9.80
N PRO A 328 -4.27 -10.69 -9.53
CA PRO A 328 -5.64 -11.05 -9.84
C PRO A 328 -5.83 -11.28 -11.35
N VAL A 329 -6.75 -12.18 -11.70
CA VAL A 329 -7.13 -12.49 -13.06
C VAL A 329 -8.40 -11.71 -13.43
N GLU A 330 -8.30 -10.88 -14.45
CA GLU A 330 -9.39 -10.03 -14.95
C GLU A 330 -10.02 -10.60 -16.23
N PRO A 331 -11.29 -10.27 -16.53
CA PRO A 331 -11.97 -10.72 -17.75
C PRO A 331 -11.22 -10.41 -19.04
N ALA A 332 -11.39 -11.28 -20.05
CA ALA A 332 -10.88 -11.03 -21.38
C ALA A 332 -11.49 -9.72 -21.95
N GLY A 333 -10.64 -8.83 -22.47
CA GLY A 333 -11.05 -7.51 -22.95
C GLY A 333 -10.92 -6.40 -21.91
N SER A 334 -10.64 -6.72 -20.64
CA SER A 334 -10.42 -5.71 -19.61
C SER A 334 -9.24 -4.79 -19.98
N PRO A 335 -9.37 -3.46 -19.82
CA PRO A 335 -8.25 -2.53 -19.88
C PRO A 335 -7.39 -2.58 -18.60
N GLY A 336 -7.78 -3.40 -17.63
CA GLY A 336 -7.19 -3.55 -16.30
C GLY A 336 -8.09 -3.00 -15.18
N PRO A 337 -7.75 -3.27 -13.91
CA PRO A 337 -8.53 -2.82 -12.76
C PRO A 337 -8.66 -1.29 -12.75
N GLY A 338 -9.90 -0.79 -12.71
CA GLY A 338 -10.19 0.64 -12.57
C GLY A 338 -10.11 1.48 -13.86
N LYS A 339 -10.00 0.87 -15.04
CA LYS A 339 -10.19 1.57 -16.33
C LYS A 339 -11.50 1.11 -16.96
N ALA A 340 -12.32 2.06 -17.42
CA ALA A 340 -13.53 1.73 -18.18
C ALA A 340 -13.13 1.07 -19.52
N PRO A 341 -13.85 0.03 -19.98
CA PRO A 341 -13.57 -0.58 -21.28
C PRO A 341 -13.72 0.47 -22.38
N ALA A 342 -12.69 0.60 -23.21
CA ALA A 342 -12.75 1.41 -24.41
C ALA A 342 -13.66 0.72 -25.42
N GLY A 343 -14.86 1.27 -25.64
CA GLY A 343 -15.73 0.94 -26.76
C GLY A 343 -16.51 -0.38 -26.63
N ALA A 344 -17.60 -0.37 -25.85
CA ALA A 344 -18.76 -1.18 -26.19
C ALA A 344 -19.71 -0.27 -26.99
N ALA A 345 -19.67 -0.39 -28.31
CA ALA A 345 -20.75 0.11 -29.16
C ALA A 345 -22.03 -0.63 -28.75
N SER A 346 -23.08 0.13 -28.41
CA SER A 346 -24.40 -0.41 -28.13
C SER A 346 -24.91 -1.24 -29.31
N PRO A 347 -25.44 -2.45 -29.10
CA PRO A 347 -26.19 -3.14 -30.13
C PRO A 347 -27.61 -2.56 -30.20
N ASP A 348 -27.96 -2.09 -31.40
CA ASP A 348 -29.27 -2.18 -32.04
C ASP A 348 -30.53 -1.83 -31.22
N GLY A 349 -30.96 -0.57 -31.34
CA GLY A 349 -32.34 -0.16 -31.12
C GLY A 349 -33.12 -0.15 -32.45
N HIS A 350 -33.74 -1.27 -32.80
CA HIS A 350 -34.75 -1.32 -33.86
C HIS A 350 -36.00 -0.52 -33.44
N GLY A 351 -36.12 0.72 -33.91
CA GLY A 351 -37.35 1.51 -33.88
C GLY A 351 -38.15 1.29 -35.17
N GLY A 352 -39.28 0.59 -35.05
CA GLY A 352 -40.15 0.21 -36.16
C GLY A 352 -40.76 1.41 -36.90
N GLN A 353 -40.68 1.36 -38.23
CA GLN A 353 -41.48 2.17 -39.14
C GLN A 353 -42.85 1.50 -39.31
N HIS A 354 -43.90 2.13 -38.79
CA HIS A 354 -45.28 1.81 -39.13
C HIS A 354 -45.62 2.48 -40.48
N HIS A 355 -45.96 1.67 -41.47
CA HIS A 355 -46.62 2.06 -42.72
C HIS A 355 -48.12 1.74 -42.66
N GLY A 356 -48.94 2.59 -43.29
CA GLY A 356 -50.39 2.43 -43.51
C GLY A 356 -51.24 3.20 -42.49
N ASP A 357 -52.28 3.96 -42.84
CA ASP A 357 -53.23 3.81 -43.94
C ASP A 357 -54.00 5.12 -44.22
N HIS A 358 -54.65 5.14 -45.38
CA HIS A 358 -55.40 6.16 -46.08
C HIS A 358 -56.69 6.66 -45.39
N GLY A 359 -57.15 7.85 -45.84
CA GLY A 359 -58.57 8.07 -46.13
C GLY A 359 -59.30 9.13 -45.29
N HIS A 360 -59.32 10.38 -45.76
CA HIS A 360 -60.47 11.06 -46.39
C HIS A 360 -60.34 12.58 -46.35
#